data_AF-A0A962YVN0-F1
#
_entry.id   AF-A0A962YVN0-F1
#
_cell.length_a   1.000
_cell.length_b   1.000
_cell.length_c   1.000
_cell.angle_alpha   90.00
_cell.angle_beta   90.00
_cell.angle_gamma   90.00
#
_symmetry.space_group_name_H-M   'P 1'
#
loop_
_entity.id
_entity.type
_entity.pdbx_description
1 polymer ?
#
loop_
_entity_poly.entity_id
_entity_poly.type
_entity_poly.pdbx_seq_one_letter_code
_entity_poly.pdbx_strand_id
1 'polypeptide(L)' 'MQCTIYKSRKKQDTYLYLAVKDDFSSIPDALLKLLGEPIHVMDLELDPARK' A
#
# COMPACT_ATOMS: atom_id res chain seq x y z
N MET A 1 4.07 13.13 6.41
CA MET A 1 4.62 11.81 6.01
C MET A 1 3.95 11.40 4.72
N GLN A 2 4.71 11.09 3.66
CA GLN A 2 4.13 10.64 2.40
C GLN A 2 3.82 9.15 2.50
N CYS A 3 2.61 8.76 2.12
CA CYS A 3 2.14 7.38 2.16
C CYS A 3 1.51 7.03 0.83
N THR A 4 2.01 5.99 0.19
CA THR A 4 1.47 5.47 -1.07
C THR A 4 0.51 4.33 -0.79
N ILE A 5 -0.67 4.38 -1.40
CA ILE A 5 -1.75 3.41 -1.21
C ILE A 5 -1.82 2.50 -2.44
N TYR A 6 -1.73 1.20 -2.19
CA TYR A 6 -1.92 0.15 -3.19
C TYR A 6 -3.15 -0.69 -2.87
N LYS A 7 -3.83 -1.20 -3.90
CA LYS A 7 -4.96 -2.11 -3.78
C LYS A 7 -4.58 -3.49 -4.30
N SER A 8 -5.05 -4.53 -3.63
CA SER A 8 -4.94 -5.89 -4.14
C SER A 8 -5.78 -6.07 -5.40
N ARG A 9 -5.19 -6.68 -6.44
CA ARG A 9 -5.94 -7.15 -7.61
C ARG A 9 -6.74 -8.43 -7.34
N LYS A 10 -6.27 -9.27 -6.42
CA LYS A 10 -6.87 -10.57 -6.10
C LYS A 10 -7.99 -10.49 -5.06
N LYS A 11 -7.83 -9.66 -4.03
CA LYS A 11 -8.83 -9.46 -2.98
C LYS A 11 -9.45 -8.07 -3.08
N GLN A 12 -10.75 -8.03 -3.22
CA GLN A 12 -11.50 -6.79 -3.05
C GLN A 12 -11.36 -6.32 -1.59
N ASP A 13 -11.40 -5.01 -1.39
CA ASP A 13 -11.28 -4.34 -0.07
C ASP A 13 -9.96 -4.55 0.68
N THR A 14 -8.91 -5.03 0.00
CA THR A 14 -7.56 -5.14 0.59
C THR A 14 -6.66 -4.01 0.09
N TYR A 15 -6.19 -3.19 1.03
CA TYR A 15 -5.34 -2.03 0.77
C TYR A 15 -4.03 -2.13 1.55
N LEU A 16 -2.95 -1.68 0.92
CA LEU A 16 -1.62 -1.66 1.47
C LEU A 16 -1.12 -0.20 1.48
N TYR A 17 -0.62 0.23 2.64
CA TYR A 17 -0.11 1.57 2.85
C TYR A 17 1.40 1.47 3.00
N LEU A 18 2.14 2.10 2.10
CA LEU A 18 3.60 2.14 2.12
C LEU A 18 4.09 3.55 2.42
N ALA A 19 5.08 3.67 3.29
CA ALA A 19 5.74 4.96 3.54
C ALA A 19 6.67 5.37 2.37
N VAL A 20 7.10 4.39 1.57
CA VAL A 20 7.96 4.59 0.40
C VAL A 20 7.31 3.90 -0.79
N LYS A 21 7.16 4.64 -1.89
CA LYS A 21 6.60 4.11 -3.13
C LYS A 21 7.45 2.94 -3.64
N ASP A 22 6.79 1.84 -4.02
CA ASP A 22 7.38 0.60 -4.53
C ASP A 22 8.33 -0.14 -3.58
N ASP A 23 8.37 0.24 -2.29
CA ASP A 23 9.13 -0.53 -1.29
C ASP A 23 8.29 -1.67 -0.70
N PHE A 24 8.37 -2.83 -1.35
CA PHE A 24 7.75 -4.07 -0.87
C PHE A 24 8.71 -4.93 -0.04
N SER A 25 9.94 -4.46 0.21
CA SER A 25 11.01 -5.21 0.88
C SER A 25 10.64 -5.60 2.31
N SER A 26 9.82 -4.78 2.98
CA SER A 26 9.34 -5.03 4.34
C SER A 26 8.13 -5.97 4.41
N ILE A 27 7.62 -6.44 3.27
CA ILE A 27 6.42 -7.27 3.21
C ILE A 27 6.79 -8.75 3.02
N PRO A 28 6.27 -9.65 3.86
CA PRO A 28 6.46 -11.08 3.66
C PRO A 28 5.89 -11.57 2.33
N ASP A 29 6.59 -12.47 1.65
CA ASP A 29 6.15 -13.09 0.38
C ASP A 29 4.74 -13.70 0.45
N ALA A 30 4.36 -14.24 1.61
CA ALA A 30 3.03 -14.81 1.83
C ALA A 30 1.93 -13.74 1.68
N LEU A 31 2.17 -12.52 2.16
CA LEU A 31 1.24 -11.41 2.04
C LEU A 31 1.21 -10.91 0.59
N LEU A 32 2.38 -10.74 -0.04
CA LEU A 32 2.49 -10.37 -1.46
C LEU A 32 1.74 -11.36 -2.37
N LYS A 33 1.90 -12.67 -2.15
CA LYS A 33 1.15 -13.70 -2.91
C LYS A 33 -0.36 -13.60 -2.73
N LEU A 34 -0.81 -13.18 -1.54
CA LEU A 34 -2.21 -12.99 -1.21
C LEU A 34 -2.79 -11.72 -1.82
N LEU A 35 -2.01 -10.63 -1.82
CA LEU A 35 -2.31 -9.36 -2.51
C LEU A 35 -2.26 -9.53 -4.04
N GLY A 36 -1.43 -10.45 -4.55
CA GLY A 36 -1.14 -10.60 -5.97
C GLY A 36 -0.25 -9.46 -6.46
N GLU A 37 -0.63 -8.85 -7.57
CA GLU A 37 0.05 -7.65 -8.08
C GLU A 37 -0.65 -6.41 -7.47
N PRO A 38 0.01 -5.70 -6.52
CA PRO A 38 -0.56 -4.50 -5.92
C PRO A 38 -0.64 -3.38 -6.95
N ILE A 39 -1.83 -2.79 -7.08
CA ILE A 39 -2.10 -1.70 -8.02
C ILE A 39 -2.02 -0.40 -7.25
N HIS A 40 -1.16 0.53 -7.69
CA HIS A 40 -1.10 1.88 -7.14
C HIS A 40 -2.46 2.59 -7.36
N VAL A 41 -3.01 3.15 -6.27
CA VAL A 41 -4.31 3.84 -6.31
C VAL A 41 -4.15 5.34 -6.11
N MET A 42 -3.41 5.74 -5.07
CA MET A 42 -3.23 7.14 -4.73
C MET A 42 -2.04 7.34 -3.79
N ASP A 43 -1.52 8.55 -3.76
CA ASP A 43 -0.55 9.01 -2.78
C ASP A 43 -1.24 9.93 -1.77
N LEU A 44 -1.03 9.67 -0.49
CA LEU A 44 -1.60 10.36 0.65
C LEU A 44 -0.49 11.05 1.43
N GLU A 45 -0.58 12.37 1.57
CA GLU A 45 0.26 13.12 2.49
C GLU A 45 -0.42 13.16 3.87
N LEU A 46 0.12 12.39 4.82
CA LEU A 46 -0.28 12.41 6.22
C LEU A 46 0.36 13.63 6.89
N ASP A 47 -0.39 14.71 6.98
CA ASP A 47 -0.02 15.88 7.79
C ASP A 47 -0.66 15.76 9.19
N PRO A 48 0.12 15.86 10.28
CA PRO A 48 -0.41 15.71 11.65
C PRO A 48 -1.41 16.81 12.06
N ALA A 49 -1.52 17.91 11.32
CA ALA A 49 -2.52 18.96 11.55
C ALA A 49 -3.86 18.70 10.82
N ARG A 50 -3.93 17.66 9.98
CA ARG A 50 -5.17 17.23 9.32
C ARG A 50 -5.96 16.31 10.26
N LYS A 51 -6.99 16.86 10.92
CA LYS A 51 -7.98 16.14 11.76
C LYS A 51 -9.11 15.57 10.94
#